data_AF-J4TCC7-F1
#
_entry.id   AF-J4TCC7-F1
#
_cell.length_a   1.000
_cell.length_b   1.000
_cell.length_c   1.000
_cell.angle_alpha   90.00
_cell.angle_beta   90.00
_cell.angle_gamma   90.00
#
_symmetry.space_group_name_H-M   'P 1'
#
loop_
_entity.id
_entity.type
_entity.pdbx_description
1 polymer ?
#
loop_
_entity_poly.entity_id
_entity_poly.type
_entity_poly.pdbx_seq_one_letter_code
_entity_poly.pdbx_strand_id
1 'polypeptide(L)'
;MICPSSEAAELIAHLETLRSEENIAGMARFGIVTTRALGISNPDIRVVARLAKKNHARAIELWRSDIREARLLSLYTAEPKRLTMEEARNWANDFDSWEIVDCAADLFVEAGLDELISEFAVDEREFVRRTAFAMIAGAAVHRKQEPDATILAWLPLIEAHSGDPRNFVRKAVNWALRSIGKRNLACYPPALALAKALAESSDRTARWIGKDAVRELAGEKLLARLR
;
A
#
# COMPACT_ATOMS: atom_id res chain seq x y z
N MET A 1 -31.16 3.40 2.78
CA MET A 1 -30.23 2.78 3.76
C MET A 1 -29.27 1.92 2.97
N ILE A 2 -27.96 2.07 3.15
CA ILE A 2 -26.97 1.27 2.40
C ILE A 2 -26.97 -0.19 2.87
N CYS A 3 -26.89 -1.13 1.94
CA CYS A 3 -26.96 -2.57 2.20
C CYS A 3 -26.21 -3.37 1.13
N PRO A 4 -26.15 -4.72 1.24
CA PRO A 4 -25.41 -5.53 0.27
C PRO A 4 -25.87 -5.38 -1.18
N SER A 5 -27.16 -5.13 -1.41
CA SER A 5 -27.75 -4.93 -2.74
C SER A 5 -27.67 -3.48 -3.23
N SER A 6 -27.05 -2.57 -2.48
CA SER A 6 -26.92 -1.18 -2.92
C SER A 6 -26.04 -1.09 -4.16
N GLU A 7 -26.50 -0.33 -5.15
CA GLU A 7 -25.77 -0.08 -6.39
C GLU A 7 -24.66 0.96 -6.20
N ALA A 8 -23.71 1.05 -7.15
CA ALA A 8 -22.60 2.00 -7.05
C ALA A 8 -23.09 3.45 -6.90
N ALA A 9 -24.11 3.84 -7.67
CA ALA A 9 -24.72 5.18 -7.60
C ALA A 9 -25.33 5.48 -6.23
N GLU A 10 -25.98 4.50 -5.59
CA GLU A 10 -26.57 4.68 -4.25
C GLU A 10 -25.50 4.83 -3.17
N LEU A 11 -24.40 4.08 -3.30
CA LEU A 11 -23.25 4.21 -2.41
C LEU A 11 -22.56 5.57 -2.58
N ILE A 12 -22.39 6.04 -3.82
CA ILE A 12 -21.82 7.37 -4.10
C ILE A 12 -22.71 8.46 -3.51
N ALA A 13 -24.02 8.42 -3.76
CA ALA A 13 -24.97 9.36 -3.18
C ALA A 13 -24.92 9.36 -1.65
N HIS A 14 -24.78 8.18 -1.03
CA HIS A 14 -24.58 8.09 0.42
C HIS A 14 -23.26 8.72 0.87
N LEU A 15 -22.14 8.46 0.18
CA LEU A 15 -20.85 9.07 0.51
C LEU A 15 -20.90 10.59 0.42
N GLU A 16 -21.59 11.14 -0.59
CA GLU A 16 -21.76 12.59 -0.73
C GLU A 16 -22.48 13.22 0.47
N THR A 17 -23.42 12.50 1.11
CA THR A 17 -24.06 12.98 2.35
C THR A 17 -23.12 13.06 3.56
N LEU A 18 -21.96 12.40 3.51
CA LEU A 18 -20.95 12.36 4.56
C LEU A 18 -19.81 13.37 4.33
N ARG A 19 -19.94 14.22 3.30
CA ARG A 19 -18.87 15.15 2.88
C ARG A 19 -18.47 16.11 4.01
N SER A 20 -17.17 16.32 4.17
CA SER A 20 -16.58 17.25 5.14
C SER A 20 -15.52 18.15 4.51
N GLU A 21 -15.85 19.44 4.34
CA GLU A 21 -14.92 20.46 3.82
C GLU A 21 -13.74 20.71 4.77
N GLU A 22 -13.96 20.61 6.09
CA GLU A 22 -12.90 20.71 7.09
C GLU A 22 -11.83 19.64 6.89
N ASN A 23 -12.27 18.38 6.68
CA ASN A 23 -11.35 17.27 6.44
C ASN A 23 -10.64 17.42 5.09
N ILE A 24 -11.33 17.87 4.05
CA ILE A 24 -10.75 18.15 2.73
C ILE A 24 -9.59 19.17 2.86
N ALA A 25 -9.78 20.25 3.62
CA ALA A 25 -8.73 21.24 3.85
C ALA A 25 -7.50 20.65 4.59
N GLY A 26 -7.72 19.68 5.47
CA GLY A 26 -6.66 18.97 6.19
C GLY A 26 -5.85 18.00 5.32
N MET A 27 -6.45 17.41 4.28
CA MET A 27 -5.84 16.36 3.45
C MET A 27 -4.61 16.83 2.68
N ALA A 28 -4.57 18.08 2.23
CA ALA A 28 -3.44 18.65 1.49
C ALA A 28 -2.11 18.56 2.26
N ARG A 29 -2.16 18.60 3.61
CA ARG A 29 -0.98 18.47 4.48
C ARG A 29 -0.32 17.10 4.39
N PHE A 30 -1.06 16.09 3.92
CA PHE A 30 -0.59 14.72 3.74
C PHE A 30 -0.23 14.40 2.27
N GLY A 31 -0.26 15.41 1.38
CA GLY A 31 0.03 15.23 -0.04
C GLY A 31 -1.03 14.43 -0.79
N ILE A 32 -2.28 14.48 -0.32
CA ILE A 32 -3.43 13.83 -0.96
C ILE A 32 -4.09 14.82 -1.93
N VAL A 33 -4.42 14.35 -3.14
CA VAL A 33 -5.16 15.13 -4.14
C VAL A 33 -6.62 15.26 -3.70
N THR A 34 -7.13 16.48 -3.63
CA THR A 34 -8.46 16.77 -3.06
C THR A 34 -9.52 17.16 -4.08
N THR A 35 -9.18 17.24 -5.37
CA THR A 35 -10.08 17.71 -6.44
C THR A 35 -11.42 16.96 -6.49
N ARG A 36 -11.41 15.67 -6.17
CA ARG A 36 -12.59 14.78 -6.14
C ARG A 36 -12.79 14.11 -4.77
N ALA A 37 -12.23 14.71 -3.71
CA ALA A 37 -12.36 14.18 -2.35
C ALA A 37 -13.66 14.66 -1.68
N LEU A 38 -14.23 13.79 -0.87
CA LEU A 38 -15.38 14.05 0.00
C LEU A 38 -14.96 14.32 1.45
N GLY A 39 -13.70 14.07 1.83
CA GLY A 39 -13.25 14.37 3.19
C GLY A 39 -13.65 13.31 4.21
N ILE A 40 -13.89 12.07 3.78
CA ILE A 40 -14.33 11.00 4.67
C ILE A 40 -13.11 10.22 5.17
N SER A 41 -13.11 9.89 6.46
CA SER A 41 -12.01 9.14 7.07
C SER A 41 -11.98 7.69 6.57
N ASN A 42 -10.80 7.08 6.47
CA ASN A 42 -10.68 5.66 6.11
C ASN A 42 -11.48 4.73 7.07
N PRO A 43 -11.52 4.95 8.40
CA PRO A 43 -12.40 4.21 9.29
C PRO A 43 -13.89 4.26 8.91
N ASP A 44 -14.40 5.43 8.52
CA ASP A 44 -15.81 5.59 8.14
C ASP A 44 -16.11 4.93 6.79
N ILE A 45 -15.19 5.02 5.81
CA ILE A 45 -15.31 4.25 4.57
C ILE A 45 -15.33 2.73 4.86
N ARG A 46 -14.55 2.25 5.84
CA ARG A 46 -14.61 0.85 6.26
C ARG A 46 -15.92 0.48 6.96
N VAL A 47 -16.62 1.43 7.59
CA VAL A 47 -18.00 1.20 8.10
C VAL A 47 -18.94 1.00 6.92
N VAL A 48 -18.89 1.89 5.91
CA VAL A 48 -19.70 1.77 4.68
C VAL A 48 -19.42 0.45 3.97
N ALA A 49 -18.16 0.07 3.79
CA ALA A 49 -17.76 -1.20 3.18
C ALA A 49 -18.31 -2.42 3.94
N ARG A 50 -18.34 -2.37 5.28
CA ARG A 50 -18.89 -3.46 6.11
C ARG A 50 -20.40 -3.63 5.93
N LEU A 51 -21.14 -2.55 5.66
CA LEU A 51 -22.58 -2.58 5.38
C LEU A 51 -22.85 -3.02 3.94
N ALA A 52 -22.09 -2.48 2.97
CA ALA A 52 -22.23 -2.79 1.55
C ALA A 52 -21.73 -4.18 1.15
N LYS A 53 -20.82 -4.79 1.93
CA LYS A 53 -20.16 -6.09 1.65
C LYS A 53 -19.36 -6.10 0.34
N LYS A 54 -18.71 -7.23 0.06
CA LYS A 54 -17.94 -7.43 -1.18
C LYS A 54 -18.90 -7.62 -2.38
N ASN A 55 -18.60 -6.95 -3.49
CA ASN A 55 -19.24 -7.14 -4.80
C ASN A 55 -18.27 -6.58 -5.86
N HIS A 56 -17.63 -7.46 -6.63
CA HIS A 56 -16.58 -7.07 -7.58
C HIS A 56 -17.08 -6.17 -8.70
N ALA A 57 -18.26 -6.42 -9.26
CA ALA A 57 -18.82 -5.61 -10.34
C ALA A 57 -19.07 -4.17 -9.88
N ARG A 58 -19.66 -4.02 -8.69
CA ARG A 58 -19.87 -2.70 -8.07
C ARG A 58 -18.55 -2.02 -7.71
N ALA A 59 -17.54 -2.76 -7.27
CA ALA A 59 -16.22 -2.18 -7.01
C ALA A 59 -15.61 -1.56 -8.27
N ILE A 60 -15.75 -2.21 -9.43
CA ILE A 60 -15.30 -1.65 -10.71
C ILE A 60 -16.06 -0.35 -11.05
N GLU A 61 -17.38 -0.32 -10.84
CA GLU A 61 -18.18 0.89 -11.08
C GLU A 61 -17.81 2.04 -10.14
N LEU A 62 -17.62 1.75 -8.85
CA LEU A 62 -17.15 2.72 -7.86
C LEU A 62 -15.79 3.31 -8.24
N TRP A 63 -14.87 2.48 -8.74
CA TRP A 63 -13.55 2.94 -9.18
C TRP A 63 -13.63 3.97 -10.31
N ARG A 64 -14.51 3.70 -11.30
CA ARG A 64 -14.73 4.56 -12.47
C ARG A 64 -15.34 5.92 -12.15
N SER A 65 -15.89 6.11 -10.96
CA SER A 65 -16.48 7.39 -10.55
C SER A 65 -15.47 8.52 -10.38
N ASP A 66 -14.17 8.20 -10.26
CA ASP A 66 -13.08 9.17 -10.01
C ASP A 66 -13.25 9.95 -8.70
N ILE A 67 -14.09 9.48 -7.77
CA ILE A 67 -14.24 10.04 -6.43
C ILE A 67 -13.31 9.28 -5.49
N ARG A 68 -12.45 10.00 -4.74
CA ARG A 68 -11.41 9.39 -3.88
C ARG A 68 -12.00 8.34 -2.93
N GLU A 69 -13.05 8.71 -2.20
CA GLU A 69 -13.71 7.85 -1.22
C GLU A 69 -14.43 6.67 -1.88
N ALA A 70 -14.96 6.84 -3.09
CA ALA A 70 -15.54 5.76 -3.87
C ALA A 70 -14.47 4.78 -4.36
N ARG A 71 -13.27 5.26 -4.74
CA ARG A 71 -12.10 4.39 -5.03
C ARG A 71 -11.66 3.61 -3.79
N LEU A 72 -11.58 4.24 -2.63
CA LEU A 72 -11.31 3.51 -1.38
C LEU A 72 -12.39 2.45 -1.10
N LEU A 73 -13.66 2.80 -1.28
CA LEU A 73 -14.77 1.85 -1.11
C LEU A 73 -14.71 0.69 -2.12
N SER A 74 -14.32 0.98 -3.36
CA SER A 74 -14.03 -0.03 -4.39
C SER A 74 -12.97 -1.02 -3.89
N LEU A 75 -11.81 -0.55 -3.43
CA LEU A 75 -10.75 -1.40 -2.90
C LEU A 75 -11.20 -2.26 -1.72
N TYR A 76 -12.01 -1.71 -0.80
CA TYR A 76 -12.53 -2.48 0.34
C TYR A 76 -13.63 -3.48 0.00
N THR A 77 -14.31 -3.31 -1.13
CA THR A 77 -15.45 -4.14 -1.53
C THR A 77 -15.15 -5.03 -2.75
N ALA A 78 -13.97 -4.92 -3.33
CA ALA A 78 -13.47 -5.82 -4.35
C ALA A 78 -13.33 -7.26 -3.82
N GLU A 79 -13.43 -8.23 -4.72
CA GLU A 79 -13.25 -9.64 -4.40
C GLU A 79 -11.85 -10.10 -4.84
N PRO A 80 -10.89 -10.33 -3.94
CA PRO A 80 -9.50 -10.62 -4.31
C PRO A 80 -9.37 -11.83 -5.25
N LYS A 81 -10.20 -12.87 -5.06
CA LYS A 81 -10.19 -14.08 -5.91
C LYS A 81 -10.66 -13.83 -7.35
N ARG A 82 -11.31 -12.70 -7.61
CA ARG A 82 -11.78 -12.30 -8.94
C ARG A 82 -10.91 -11.23 -9.56
N LEU A 83 -10.01 -10.63 -8.79
CA LEU A 83 -9.15 -9.56 -9.25
C LEU A 83 -8.05 -10.13 -10.16
N THR A 84 -8.01 -9.63 -11.38
CA THR A 84 -7.00 -10.00 -12.38
C THR A 84 -5.81 -9.04 -12.36
N MET A 85 -4.66 -9.48 -12.89
CA MET A 85 -3.52 -8.59 -13.10
C MET A 85 -3.86 -7.42 -14.05
N GLU A 86 -4.71 -7.64 -15.06
CA GLU A 86 -5.13 -6.58 -15.98
C GLU A 86 -5.97 -5.52 -15.28
N GLU A 87 -6.93 -5.91 -14.44
CA GLU A 87 -7.68 -4.97 -13.61
C GLU A 87 -6.76 -4.20 -12.65
N ALA A 88 -5.80 -4.88 -12.01
CA ALA A 88 -4.84 -4.24 -11.12
C ALA A 88 -3.95 -3.21 -11.86
N ARG A 89 -3.49 -3.52 -13.07
CA ARG A 89 -2.77 -2.56 -13.94
C ARG A 89 -3.64 -1.37 -14.32
N ASN A 90 -4.91 -1.62 -14.67
CA ASN A 90 -5.86 -0.56 -14.99
C ASN A 90 -6.07 0.37 -13.80
N TRP A 91 -6.21 -0.16 -12.59
CA TRP A 91 -6.31 0.66 -11.38
C TRP A 91 -5.01 1.42 -11.11
N ALA A 92 -3.85 0.81 -11.35
CA ALA A 92 -2.56 1.46 -11.16
C ALA A 92 -2.36 2.69 -12.06
N ASN A 93 -3.02 2.74 -13.23
CA ASN A 93 -3.00 3.91 -14.10
C ASN A 93 -3.63 5.16 -13.46
N ASP A 94 -4.55 4.97 -12.51
CA ASP A 94 -5.30 6.05 -11.85
C ASP A 94 -4.71 6.41 -10.47
N PHE A 95 -3.60 5.81 -10.05
CA PHE A 95 -3.01 6.09 -8.74
C PHE A 95 -2.42 7.50 -8.68
N ASP A 96 -2.94 8.30 -7.77
CA ASP A 96 -2.58 9.71 -7.57
C ASP A 96 -2.25 10.07 -6.10
N SER A 97 -2.30 9.07 -5.21
CA SER A 97 -2.23 9.26 -3.78
C SER A 97 -1.76 8.00 -3.06
N TRP A 98 -0.96 8.19 -1.99
CA TRP A 98 -0.23 7.09 -1.34
C TRP A 98 -1.15 6.14 -0.58
N GLU A 99 -2.30 6.60 -0.11
CA GLU A 99 -3.28 5.83 0.64
C GLU A 99 -4.15 4.95 -0.26
N ILE A 100 -4.44 5.40 -1.50
CA ILE A 100 -5.06 4.56 -2.52
C ILE A 100 -4.10 3.43 -2.86
N VAL A 101 -2.82 3.77 -3.09
CA VAL A 101 -1.76 2.79 -3.34
C VAL A 101 -1.64 1.78 -2.21
N ASP A 102 -1.54 2.23 -0.96
CA ASP A 102 -1.34 1.32 0.17
C ASP A 102 -2.56 0.39 0.37
N CYS A 103 -3.78 0.91 0.17
CA CYS A 103 -4.99 0.09 0.21
C CYS A 103 -5.08 -0.91 -0.95
N ALA A 104 -4.64 -0.52 -2.15
CA ALA A 104 -4.62 -1.39 -3.32
C ALA A 104 -3.54 -2.47 -3.19
N ALA A 105 -2.38 -2.13 -2.64
CA ALA A 105 -1.30 -3.07 -2.38
C ALA A 105 -1.73 -4.21 -1.45
N ASP A 106 -2.46 -3.91 -0.36
CA ASP A 106 -3.03 -4.93 0.53
C ASP A 106 -3.96 -5.89 -0.23
N LEU A 107 -4.84 -5.35 -1.08
CA LEU A 107 -5.75 -6.15 -1.91
C LEU A 107 -5.00 -7.00 -2.94
N PHE A 108 -3.97 -6.46 -3.60
CA PHE A 108 -3.18 -7.19 -4.60
C PHE A 108 -2.40 -8.34 -3.95
N VAL A 109 -1.90 -8.13 -2.72
CA VAL A 109 -1.28 -9.17 -1.90
C VAL A 109 -2.31 -10.23 -1.47
N GLU A 110 -3.53 -9.84 -1.07
CA GLU A 110 -4.63 -10.78 -0.76
C GLU A 110 -5.06 -11.59 -2.01
N ALA A 111 -5.00 -10.99 -3.19
CA ALA A 111 -5.30 -11.61 -4.48
C ALA A 111 -4.19 -12.51 -5.02
N GLY A 112 -2.98 -12.46 -4.45
CA GLY A 112 -1.83 -13.28 -4.88
C GLY A 112 -1.17 -12.80 -6.17
N LEU A 113 -1.21 -11.50 -6.47
CA LEU A 113 -0.69 -10.91 -7.72
C LEU A 113 0.80 -10.52 -7.62
N ASP A 114 1.64 -11.40 -7.10
CA ASP A 114 3.04 -11.07 -6.76
C ASP A 114 3.91 -10.75 -7.98
N GLU A 115 3.54 -11.28 -9.15
CA GLU A 115 4.21 -11.01 -10.42
C GLU A 115 4.23 -9.50 -10.75
N LEU A 116 3.23 -8.75 -10.26
CA LEU A 116 3.17 -7.29 -10.45
C LEU A 116 4.23 -6.54 -9.64
N ILE A 117 4.82 -7.13 -8.60
CA ILE A 117 5.84 -6.45 -7.78
C ILE A 117 7.03 -6.05 -8.63
N SER A 118 7.53 -6.96 -9.46
CA SER A 118 8.70 -6.71 -10.32
C SER A 118 8.36 -5.71 -11.43
N GLU A 119 7.16 -5.84 -12.01
CA GLU A 119 6.66 -4.95 -13.06
C GLU A 119 6.52 -3.51 -12.54
N PHE A 120 5.86 -3.33 -11.39
CA PHE A 120 5.62 -2.02 -10.82
C PHE A 120 6.90 -1.37 -10.30
N ALA A 121 7.87 -2.13 -9.80
CA ALA A 121 9.12 -1.57 -9.28
C ALA A 121 9.92 -0.82 -10.35
N VAL A 122 9.94 -1.33 -11.58
CA VAL A 122 10.65 -0.69 -12.70
C VAL A 122 9.86 0.43 -13.38
N ASP A 123 8.57 0.59 -13.06
CA ASP A 123 7.75 1.68 -13.60
C ASP A 123 8.25 3.05 -13.10
N GLU A 124 8.31 4.04 -13.98
CA GLU A 124 8.79 5.39 -13.65
C GLU A 124 7.72 6.27 -13.01
N ARG A 125 6.44 5.88 -13.00
CA ARG A 125 5.36 6.62 -12.32
C ARG A 125 5.48 6.42 -10.81
N GLU A 126 5.48 7.51 -10.05
CA GLU A 126 5.80 7.52 -8.62
C GLU A 126 4.92 6.55 -7.82
N PHE A 127 3.61 6.62 -8.03
CA PHE A 127 2.65 5.82 -7.28
C PHE A 127 2.59 4.36 -7.72
N VAL A 128 2.83 4.07 -9.01
CA VAL A 128 2.96 2.68 -9.48
C VAL A 128 4.19 2.04 -8.86
N ARG A 129 5.34 2.72 -8.87
CA ARG A 129 6.55 2.23 -8.19
C ARG A 129 6.34 2.06 -6.69
N ARG A 130 5.64 3.00 -6.04
CA ARG A 130 5.28 2.86 -4.63
C ARG A 130 4.51 1.57 -4.36
N THR A 131 3.58 1.18 -5.25
CA THR A 131 2.78 -0.03 -5.10
C THR A 131 3.63 -1.28 -4.93
N ALA A 132 4.71 -1.45 -5.71
CA ALA A 132 5.60 -2.61 -5.57
C ALA A 132 6.14 -2.76 -4.13
N PHE A 133 6.63 -1.67 -3.55
CA PHE A 133 7.21 -1.70 -2.21
C PHE A 133 6.16 -1.75 -1.10
N ALA A 134 4.99 -1.16 -1.32
CA ALA A 134 3.83 -1.34 -0.44
C ALA A 134 3.36 -2.80 -0.41
N MET A 135 3.33 -3.49 -1.57
CA MET A 135 3.01 -4.91 -1.67
C MET A 135 4.03 -5.77 -0.91
N ILE A 136 5.33 -5.51 -1.08
CA ILE A 136 6.38 -6.21 -0.32
C ILE A 136 6.18 -6.02 1.19
N ALA A 137 5.91 -4.79 1.63
CA ALA A 137 5.67 -4.48 3.03
C ALA A 137 4.44 -5.23 3.58
N GLY A 138 3.32 -5.20 2.85
CA GLY A 138 2.09 -5.90 3.19
C GLY A 138 2.29 -7.42 3.26
N ALA A 139 2.96 -8.00 2.27
CA ALA A 139 3.26 -9.44 2.23
C ALA A 139 4.12 -9.88 3.43
N ALA A 140 5.17 -9.12 3.77
CA ALA A 140 6.02 -9.39 4.93
C ALA A 140 5.22 -9.37 6.26
N VAL A 141 4.24 -8.47 6.38
CA VAL A 141 3.38 -8.35 7.57
C VAL A 141 2.31 -9.43 7.62
N HIS A 142 1.58 -9.66 6.53
CA HIS A 142 0.32 -10.42 6.55
C HIS A 142 0.48 -11.90 6.20
N ARG A 143 1.39 -12.28 5.30
CA ARG A 143 1.53 -13.67 4.85
C ARG A 143 2.40 -14.49 5.80
N LYS A 144 1.95 -14.73 7.02
CA LYS A 144 2.74 -15.42 8.07
C LYS A 144 3.13 -16.87 7.74
N GLN A 145 2.43 -17.50 6.80
CA GLN A 145 2.68 -18.88 6.37
C GLN A 145 3.58 -18.96 5.12
N GLU A 146 3.84 -17.83 4.45
CA GLU A 146 4.73 -17.79 3.30
C GLU A 146 6.16 -18.16 3.72
N PRO A 147 6.86 -19.02 2.97
CA PRO A 147 8.28 -19.28 3.18
C PRO A 147 9.09 -17.99 3.25
N ASP A 148 9.99 -17.90 4.22
CA ASP A 148 10.84 -16.72 4.39
C ASP A 148 11.71 -16.46 3.17
N ALA A 149 12.10 -17.51 2.44
CA ALA A 149 12.81 -17.40 1.18
C ALA A 149 12.06 -16.57 0.13
N THR A 150 10.72 -16.70 0.03
CA THR A 150 9.90 -15.89 -0.88
C THR A 150 9.99 -14.40 -0.52
N ILE A 151 9.87 -14.08 0.77
CA ILE A 151 9.93 -12.69 1.24
C ILE A 151 11.33 -12.10 1.07
N LEU A 152 12.37 -12.89 1.37
CA LEU A 152 13.76 -12.48 1.25
C LEU A 152 14.20 -12.28 -0.21
N ALA A 153 13.56 -12.96 -1.17
CA ALA A 153 13.84 -12.79 -2.59
C ALA A 153 13.57 -11.37 -3.12
N TRP A 154 12.83 -10.54 -2.38
CA TRP A 154 12.59 -9.14 -2.73
C TRP A 154 13.64 -8.15 -2.19
N LEU A 155 14.58 -8.58 -1.35
CA LEU A 155 15.65 -7.70 -0.85
C LEU A 155 16.52 -7.09 -1.97
N PRO A 156 16.92 -7.83 -3.03
CA PRO A 156 17.65 -7.24 -4.16
C PRO A 156 16.86 -6.14 -4.87
N LEU A 157 15.52 -6.26 -4.94
CA LEU A 157 14.67 -5.25 -5.57
C LEU A 157 14.60 -3.98 -4.71
N ILE A 158 14.53 -4.12 -3.37
CA ILE A 158 14.65 -3.01 -2.42
C ILE A 158 15.99 -2.29 -2.58
N GLU A 159 17.09 -3.03 -2.68
CA GLU A 159 18.42 -2.47 -2.88
C GLU A 159 18.51 -1.65 -4.18
N ALA A 160 18.08 -2.25 -5.29
CA ALA A 160 18.13 -1.63 -6.63
C ALA A 160 17.38 -0.30 -6.72
N HIS A 161 16.29 -0.14 -5.96
CA HIS A 161 15.47 1.08 -5.97
C HIS A 161 15.66 1.98 -4.75
N SER A 162 16.65 1.69 -3.89
CA SER A 162 16.96 2.48 -2.69
C SER A 162 17.47 3.91 -2.98
N GLY A 163 17.91 4.18 -4.22
CA GLY A 163 18.36 5.49 -4.66
C GLY A 163 17.24 6.46 -5.08
N ASP A 164 15.99 6.02 -5.17
CA ASP A 164 14.88 6.86 -5.68
C ASP A 164 14.56 8.03 -4.72
N PRO A 165 14.81 9.30 -5.10
CA PRO A 165 14.70 10.42 -4.17
C PRO A 165 13.24 10.83 -3.89
N ARG A 166 12.27 10.31 -4.63
CA ARG A 166 10.87 10.70 -4.52
C ARG A 166 10.30 10.26 -3.19
N ASN A 167 9.65 11.19 -2.49
CA ASN A 167 9.32 11.02 -1.08
C ASN A 167 8.39 9.82 -0.84
N PHE A 168 7.42 9.58 -1.71
CA PHE A 168 6.50 8.46 -1.54
C PHE A 168 7.15 7.11 -1.89
N VAL A 169 8.09 7.08 -2.84
CA VAL A 169 8.83 5.86 -3.18
C VAL A 169 9.83 5.51 -2.08
N ARG A 170 10.74 6.42 -1.70
CA ARG A 170 11.77 6.11 -0.68
C ARG A 170 11.18 5.68 0.65
N LYS A 171 10.02 6.24 1.03
CA LYS A 171 9.29 5.84 2.25
C LYS A 171 8.75 4.43 2.13
N ALA A 172 8.24 4.03 0.96
CA ALA A 172 7.77 2.67 0.73
C ALA A 172 8.93 1.66 0.67
N VAL A 173 10.05 2.00 0.02
CA VAL A 173 11.27 1.16 0.01
C VAL A 173 11.81 0.93 1.43
N ASN A 174 11.92 2.00 2.23
CA ASN A 174 12.24 1.89 3.66
C ASN A 174 11.24 1.00 4.39
N TRP A 175 9.95 1.27 4.22
CA TRP A 175 8.90 0.52 4.89
C TRP A 175 8.97 -0.98 4.57
N ALA A 176 9.17 -1.35 3.30
CA ALA A 176 9.37 -2.72 2.85
C ALA A 176 10.56 -3.38 3.58
N LEU A 177 11.74 -2.73 3.57
CA LEU A 177 12.94 -3.24 4.24
C LEU A 177 12.72 -3.51 5.73
N ARG A 178 12.10 -2.55 6.43
CA ARG A 178 11.79 -2.70 7.85
C ARG A 178 10.75 -3.80 8.10
N SER A 179 9.74 -3.91 7.25
CA SER A 179 8.69 -4.92 7.39
C SER A 179 9.26 -6.34 7.23
N ILE A 180 10.18 -6.55 6.28
CA ILE A 180 10.91 -7.82 6.15
C ILE A 180 11.72 -8.10 7.42
N GLY A 181 12.53 -7.14 7.89
CA GLY A 181 13.36 -7.34 9.08
C GLY A 181 12.57 -7.54 10.38
N LYS A 182 11.33 -7.02 10.46
CA LYS A 182 10.43 -7.18 11.61
C LYS A 182 9.58 -8.46 11.55
N ARG A 183 9.67 -9.23 10.47
CA ARG A 183 8.79 -10.37 10.22
C ARG A 183 8.99 -11.50 11.23
N ASN A 184 10.23 -11.99 11.36
CA ASN A 184 10.65 -13.11 12.20
C ASN A 184 12.18 -13.19 12.29
N LEU A 185 12.69 -14.15 13.07
CA LEU A 185 14.13 -14.33 13.28
C LEU A 185 14.92 -14.71 12.01
N ALA A 186 14.29 -15.41 11.07
CA ALA A 186 14.95 -15.79 9.82
C ALA A 186 15.14 -14.59 8.87
N CYS A 187 14.16 -13.70 8.80
CA CYS A 187 14.21 -12.52 7.92
C CYS A 187 15.02 -11.35 8.49
N TYR A 188 15.21 -11.31 9.81
CA TYR A 188 15.88 -10.21 10.50
C TYR A 188 17.35 -10.01 10.06
N PRO A 189 18.24 -11.02 10.11
CA PRO A 189 19.65 -10.81 9.79
C PRO A 189 19.89 -10.34 8.34
N PRO A 190 19.25 -10.92 7.30
CA PRO A 190 19.41 -10.44 5.93
C PRO A 190 18.94 -8.99 5.73
N ALA A 191 17.77 -8.62 6.30
CA ALA A 191 17.25 -7.26 6.21
C ALA A 191 18.15 -6.25 6.95
N LEU A 192 18.68 -6.61 8.12
CA LEU A 192 19.62 -5.76 8.85
C LEU A 192 20.94 -5.60 8.09
N ALA A 193 21.43 -6.66 7.45
CA ALA A 193 22.64 -6.60 6.63
C ALA A 193 22.47 -5.61 5.47
N LEU A 194 21.36 -5.69 4.74
CA LEU A 194 21.05 -4.73 3.68
C LEU A 194 20.90 -3.30 4.25
N ALA A 195 20.18 -3.13 5.36
CA ALA A 195 20.03 -1.82 6.00
C ALA A 195 21.39 -1.17 6.37
N LYS A 196 22.34 -1.97 6.88
CA LYS A 196 23.71 -1.50 7.18
C LYS A 196 24.48 -1.14 5.91
N ALA A 197 24.40 -1.96 4.86
CA ALA A 197 25.04 -1.65 3.58
C ALA A 197 24.51 -0.33 2.99
N LEU A 198 23.19 -0.15 2.98
CA LEU A 198 22.57 1.09 2.53
C LEU A 198 22.98 2.29 3.37
N ALA A 199 23.14 2.14 4.70
CA ALA A 199 23.55 3.21 5.61
C ALA A 199 24.95 3.78 5.29
N GLU A 200 25.82 2.99 4.67
CA GLU A 200 27.16 3.39 4.21
C GLU A 200 27.19 3.88 2.75
N SER A 201 26.07 3.84 2.05
CA SER A 201 25.98 4.25 0.65
C SER A 201 26.37 5.72 0.44
N SER A 202 27.02 6.01 -0.70
CA SER A 202 27.31 7.38 -1.15
C SER A 202 26.05 8.12 -1.61
N ASP A 203 24.99 7.41 -1.99
CA ASP A 203 23.69 8.00 -2.32
C ASP A 203 22.97 8.47 -1.04
N ARG A 204 22.40 9.68 -1.07
CA ARG A 204 21.75 10.28 0.12
C ARG A 204 20.44 9.60 0.48
N THR A 205 19.67 9.16 -0.52
CA THR A 205 18.39 8.48 -0.31
C THR A 205 18.62 7.09 0.29
N ALA A 206 19.48 6.29 -0.34
CA ALA A 206 19.83 4.95 0.13
C ALA A 206 20.36 4.99 1.57
N ARG A 207 21.26 5.94 1.87
CA ARG A 207 21.78 6.17 3.21
C ARG A 207 20.72 6.57 4.23
N TRP A 208 19.76 7.40 3.85
CA TRP A 208 18.64 7.73 4.73
C TRP A 208 17.78 6.50 5.04
N ILE A 209 17.48 5.68 4.01
CA ILE A 209 16.74 4.42 4.16
C ILE A 209 17.47 3.47 5.11
N GLY A 210 18.76 3.24 4.86
CA GLY A 210 19.59 2.34 5.66
C GLY A 210 19.70 2.78 7.11
N LYS A 211 20.01 4.06 7.37
CA LYS A 211 20.13 4.58 8.74
C LYS A 211 18.81 4.48 9.53
N ASP A 212 17.68 4.80 8.91
CA ASP A 212 16.38 4.69 9.56
C ASP A 212 16.00 3.23 9.83
N ALA A 213 16.21 2.34 8.85
CA ALA A 213 15.95 0.91 9.02
C ALA A 213 16.84 0.28 10.10
N VAL A 214 18.14 0.60 10.15
CA VAL A 214 19.04 0.13 11.22
C VAL A 214 18.54 0.56 12.59
N ARG A 215 18.16 1.84 12.76
CA ARG A 215 17.64 2.36 14.03
C ARG A 215 16.42 1.60 14.51
N GLU A 216 15.50 1.28 13.59
CA GLU A 216 14.25 0.58 13.90
C GLU A 216 14.44 -0.92 14.12
N LEU A 217 15.41 -1.54 13.46
CA LEU A 217 15.70 -2.97 13.59
C LEU A 217 16.60 -3.28 14.80
N ALA A 218 17.47 -2.36 15.22
CA ALA A 218 18.38 -2.57 16.34
C ALA A 218 17.72 -2.53 17.74
N GLY A 219 16.41 -2.33 17.84
CA GLY A 219 15.73 -2.20 19.12
C GLY A 219 15.60 -3.52 19.89
N GLU A 220 16.02 -3.54 21.16
CA GLU A 220 15.93 -4.72 22.04
C GLU A 220 14.48 -5.26 22.16
N LYS A 221 13.48 -4.36 22.21
CA LYS A 221 12.05 -4.73 22.20
C LYS A 221 11.61 -5.44 20.92
N LEU A 222 12.29 -5.20 19.80
CA LEU A 222 12.04 -5.96 18.57
C LEU A 222 12.65 -7.36 18.70
N LEU A 223 13.91 -7.46 19.08
CA LEU A 223 14.58 -8.76 19.22
C LEU A 223 13.85 -9.70 20.18
N ALA A 224 13.35 -9.17 21.30
CA ALA A 224 12.59 -9.94 22.29
C ALA A 224 11.23 -10.45 21.79
N ARG A 225 10.63 -9.84 20.75
CA ARG A 225 9.33 -10.25 20.20
C ARG A 225 9.43 -11.09 18.94
N LEU A 226 10.57 -11.08 18.27
CA LEU A 226 10.77 -11.90 17.08
C LEU A 226 10.71 -13.37 17.49
N ARG A 227 9.89 -14.13 16.77
CA ARG A 227 9.76 -15.58 16.90
C ARG A 227 10.43 -16.24 15.70
#